data_AF-A0AAD7NEU7-F1
#
_entry.id   AF-A0AAD7NEU7-F1
#
_cell.length_a   1.000
_cell.length_b   1.000
_cell.length_c   1.000
_cell.angle_alpha   90.00
_cell.angle_beta   90.00
_cell.angle_gamma   90.00
#
_symmetry.space_group_name_H-M   'P 1'
#
loop_
_entity.id
_entity.type
_entity.pdbx_description
1 polymer ?
#
loop_
_entity_poly.entity_id
_entity_poly.type
_entity_poly.pdbx_seq_one_letter_code
_entity_poly.pdbx_strand_id
1 'polypeptide(L)'
;MTDVASMQKIWRKNLDQLPATPDNIPAFFFAHGSPILAFDKPSERGGFLGGDVVAWAGRSGPLAAFLKDFGPALLKKYQPKGIVVFSAHWETDNERLVTDYGAENPLLFDYYGFPPELYALKFKSKGDSVLSQRVVDLYKQAGQRARLSSKLENRGSDGRGFSGPGLDHGVFIPFRIMFGDEFMDIPIVEVSIDSSMSPEKNWALGKTVAKLREEGILILSGGLTVHNLRDPSSFAPQSAKPAHKEFDKALVASANVADATERKAAMMNLTKHPGFRACHPREDHFIPVYVAAGAGEGGDVKVITDTYGSETIAFGL
;
A
#
# COMPACT_ATOMS: atom_id res chain seq x y z
N MET A 1 4.11 -25.65 -7.28
CA MET A 1 4.02 -24.37 -6.55
C MET A 1 5.43 -23.89 -6.31
N THR A 2 5.73 -22.65 -6.67
CA THR A 2 7.02 -22.03 -6.35
C THR A 2 7.07 -21.79 -4.84
N ASP A 3 8.06 -22.35 -4.16
CA ASP A 3 8.27 -22.10 -2.73
C ASP A 3 8.72 -20.64 -2.49
N VAL A 4 8.56 -20.16 -1.24
CA VAL A 4 8.90 -18.78 -0.85
C VAL A 4 10.36 -18.45 -1.15
N ALA A 5 11.29 -19.39 -0.99
CA ALA A 5 12.71 -19.14 -1.23
C ALA A 5 13.02 -18.90 -2.73
N SER A 6 12.29 -19.60 -3.61
CA SER A 6 12.38 -19.43 -5.05
C SER A 6 11.78 -18.08 -5.50
N MET A 7 10.64 -17.69 -4.93
CA MET A 7 10.09 -16.33 -5.15
C MET A 7 11.05 -15.26 -4.63
N GLN A 8 11.70 -15.53 -3.49
CA GLN A 8 12.63 -14.60 -2.85
C GLN A 8 13.84 -14.25 -3.71
N LYS A 9 14.36 -15.22 -4.45
CA LYS A 9 15.43 -14.96 -5.43
C LYS A 9 14.97 -14.01 -6.53
N ILE A 10 13.73 -14.11 -6.98
CA ILE A 10 13.17 -13.29 -8.07
C ILE A 10 13.01 -11.84 -7.59
N TRP A 11 12.34 -11.61 -6.46
CA TRP A 11 12.10 -10.24 -6.02
C TRP A 11 13.36 -9.54 -5.54
N ARG A 12 14.32 -10.24 -4.92
CA ARG A 12 15.62 -9.65 -4.57
C ARG A 12 16.36 -9.20 -5.83
N LYS A 13 16.39 -10.02 -6.87
CA LYS A 13 16.94 -9.63 -8.18
C LYS A 13 16.22 -8.40 -8.74
N ASN A 14 14.89 -8.35 -8.66
CA ASN A 14 14.13 -7.19 -9.15
C ASN A 14 14.40 -5.92 -8.33
N LEU A 15 14.53 -6.02 -7.01
CA LEU A 15 14.92 -4.92 -6.11
C LEU A 15 16.33 -4.41 -6.44
N ASP A 16 17.28 -5.32 -6.68
CA ASP A 16 18.65 -4.97 -7.06
C ASP A 16 18.67 -4.21 -8.39
N GLN A 17 17.83 -4.61 -9.35
CA GLN A 17 17.71 -3.98 -10.67
C GLN A 17 17.04 -2.59 -10.67
N LEU A 18 16.38 -2.18 -9.58
CA LEU A 18 15.84 -0.82 -9.51
C LEU A 18 16.96 0.23 -9.63
N PRO A 19 16.72 1.37 -10.30
CA PRO A 19 17.72 2.43 -10.38
C PRO A 19 18.01 3.02 -8.99
N ALA A 20 19.25 3.44 -8.75
CA ALA A 20 19.63 4.13 -7.52
C ALA A 20 19.50 5.66 -7.74
N THR A 21 18.27 6.17 -7.62
CA THR A 21 17.92 7.57 -7.88
C THR A 21 17.44 8.26 -6.59
N PRO A 22 18.33 8.55 -5.63
CA PRO A 22 17.93 9.19 -4.36
C PRO A 22 17.28 10.56 -4.54
N ASP A 23 17.60 11.26 -5.63
CA ASP A 23 17.03 12.57 -5.99
C ASP A 23 15.84 12.48 -6.97
N ASN A 24 15.35 11.27 -7.26
CA ASN A 24 14.10 11.03 -8.00
C ASN A 24 13.61 9.61 -7.70
N ILE A 25 13.13 9.40 -6.48
CA ILE A 25 12.80 8.07 -5.97
C ILE A 25 11.58 7.51 -6.73
N PRO A 26 11.55 6.25 -7.17
CA PRO A 26 10.34 5.64 -7.73
C PRO A 26 9.17 5.69 -6.74
N ALA A 27 7.94 5.78 -7.25
CA ALA A 27 6.75 5.59 -6.42
C ALA A 27 6.40 4.10 -6.38
N PHE A 28 5.97 3.59 -5.23
CA PHE A 28 5.67 2.17 -5.07
C PHE A 28 4.22 1.95 -4.66
N PHE A 29 3.53 1.10 -5.41
CA PHE A 29 2.38 0.38 -4.87
C PHE A 29 2.90 -0.90 -4.20
N PHE A 30 2.45 -1.19 -2.98
CA PHE A 30 2.80 -2.42 -2.27
C PHE A 30 1.58 -3.02 -1.59
N ALA A 31 1.61 -4.35 -1.47
CA ALA A 31 0.61 -5.08 -0.71
C ALA A 31 0.85 -4.90 0.79
N HIS A 32 -0.11 -4.33 1.52
CA HIS A 32 0.04 -4.11 2.97
C HIS A 32 -0.32 -5.34 3.83
N GLY A 33 -0.97 -6.35 3.23
CA GLY A 33 -1.48 -7.53 3.90
C GLY A 33 -2.68 -7.27 4.82
N SER A 34 -2.70 -7.93 5.97
CA SER A 34 -3.74 -7.76 6.99
C SER A 34 -3.17 -8.06 8.38
N PRO A 35 -3.94 -7.92 9.48
CA PRO A 35 -3.43 -8.15 10.83
C PRO A 35 -2.83 -9.53 11.07
N ILE A 36 -3.17 -10.54 10.25
CA ILE A 36 -2.58 -11.88 10.31
C ILE A 36 -1.06 -11.90 10.06
N LEU A 37 -0.48 -10.87 9.43
CA LEU A 37 0.98 -10.76 9.25
C LEU A 37 1.73 -10.62 10.58
N ALA A 38 1.08 -10.06 11.59
CA ALA A 38 1.61 -9.92 12.93
C ALA A 38 1.26 -11.11 13.85
N PHE A 39 0.59 -12.14 13.31
CA PHE A 39 0.10 -13.27 14.08
C PHE A 39 1.06 -14.47 14.00
N ASP A 40 1.66 -14.86 15.11
CA ASP A 40 2.68 -15.93 15.18
C ASP A 40 2.13 -17.36 15.19
N LYS A 41 0.85 -17.55 15.55
CA LYS A 41 0.25 -18.89 15.72
C LYS A 41 -0.88 -19.08 14.72
N PRO A 42 -0.91 -20.11 13.88
CA PRO A 42 -2.12 -20.47 13.16
C PRO A 42 -3.23 -20.72 14.19
N SER A 43 -4.36 -20.03 14.08
CA SER A 43 -5.48 -20.35 14.97
C SER A 43 -6.11 -21.67 14.50
N GLU A 44 -6.60 -22.49 15.42
CA GLU A 44 -7.47 -23.63 15.08
C GLU A 44 -8.84 -23.18 14.51
N ARG A 45 -9.09 -21.86 14.39
CA ARG A 45 -10.32 -21.32 13.82
C ARG A 45 -10.26 -21.41 12.29
N GLY A 46 -11.27 -22.04 11.69
CA GLY A 46 -11.45 -22.08 10.23
C GLY A 46 -11.78 -20.71 9.61
N GLY A 47 -11.82 -20.63 8.28
CA GLY A 47 -12.12 -19.40 7.53
C GLY A 47 -10.88 -18.59 7.17
N PHE A 48 -10.96 -17.25 7.17
CA PHE A 48 -9.84 -16.34 6.85
C PHE A 48 -8.61 -16.55 7.76
N LEU A 49 -8.80 -17.16 8.94
CA LEU A 49 -7.74 -17.44 9.92
C LEU A 49 -7.27 -18.91 9.94
N GLY A 50 -7.57 -19.68 8.89
CA GLY A 50 -7.16 -21.09 8.79
C GLY A 50 -6.63 -21.50 7.40
N GLY A 51 -5.99 -22.68 7.36
CA GLY A 51 -5.60 -23.37 6.13
C GLY A 51 -4.64 -22.61 5.22
N ASP A 52 -4.85 -22.76 3.90
CA ASP A 52 -4.01 -22.18 2.84
C ASP A 52 -3.91 -20.65 2.90
N VAL A 53 -4.96 -19.97 3.40
CA VAL A 53 -4.99 -18.50 3.52
C VAL A 53 -3.95 -18.02 4.53
N VAL A 54 -3.86 -18.62 5.72
CA VAL A 54 -2.84 -18.23 6.71
C VAL A 54 -1.43 -18.66 6.24
N ALA A 55 -1.31 -19.80 5.56
CA ALA A 55 -0.03 -20.21 4.99
C ALA A 55 0.48 -19.24 3.92
N TRP A 56 -0.42 -18.63 3.14
CA TRP A 56 -0.09 -17.72 2.04
C TRP A 56 -0.02 -16.24 2.46
N ALA A 57 -1.05 -15.73 3.13
CA ALA A 57 -1.20 -14.32 3.49
C ALA A 57 -0.73 -14.01 4.94
N GLY A 58 -0.38 -15.03 5.72
CA GLY A 58 0.10 -14.90 7.09
C GLY A 58 1.59 -14.57 7.22
N ARG A 59 2.05 -14.52 8.48
CA ARG A 59 3.42 -14.15 8.89
C ARG A 59 4.55 -14.99 8.27
N SER A 60 4.25 -16.25 7.93
CA SER A 60 5.21 -17.17 7.28
C SER A 60 5.07 -17.20 5.75
N GLY A 61 4.10 -16.46 5.20
CA GLY A 61 3.81 -16.42 3.78
C GLY A 61 4.76 -15.52 2.98
N PRO A 62 4.66 -15.57 1.64
CA PRO A 62 5.52 -14.79 0.75
C PRO A 62 5.47 -13.28 0.98
N LEU A 63 4.31 -12.69 1.32
CA LEU A 63 4.22 -11.24 1.56
C LEU A 63 5.06 -10.81 2.76
N ALA A 64 4.95 -11.51 3.89
CA ALA A 64 5.76 -11.23 5.07
C ALA A 64 7.27 -11.39 4.79
N ALA A 65 7.64 -12.39 3.99
CA ALA A 65 9.02 -12.59 3.57
C ALA A 65 9.53 -11.46 2.65
N PHE A 66 8.69 -11.01 1.71
CA PHE A 66 9.01 -9.90 0.82
C PHE A 66 9.19 -8.59 1.59
N LEU A 67 8.28 -8.25 2.51
CA LEU A 67 8.35 -7.00 3.29
C LEU A 67 9.64 -6.89 4.10
N LYS A 68 10.19 -8.01 4.61
CA LYS A 68 11.49 -8.07 5.30
C LYS A 68 12.67 -7.70 4.40
N ASP A 69 12.56 -7.93 3.09
CA ASP A 69 13.58 -7.54 2.11
C ASP A 69 13.30 -6.14 1.54
N PHE A 70 12.02 -5.80 1.34
CA PHE A 70 11.59 -4.58 0.66
C PHE A 70 11.98 -3.32 1.42
N GLY A 71 11.59 -3.21 2.69
CA GLY A 71 11.91 -2.04 3.53
C GLY A 71 13.39 -1.70 3.55
N PRO A 72 14.28 -2.64 3.96
CA PRO A 72 15.71 -2.40 4.00
C PRO A 72 16.31 -2.08 2.63
N ALA A 73 15.81 -2.68 1.55
CA ALA A 73 16.26 -2.37 0.20
C ALA A 73 15.94 -0.93 -0.21
N LEU A 74 14.74 -0.43 0.11
CA LEU A 74 14.36 0.95 -0.17
C LEU A 74 15.22 1.94 0.61
N LEU A 75 15.42 1.71 1.91
CA LEU A 75 16.24 2.58 2.76
C LEU A 75 17.69 2.65 2.26
N LYS A 76 18.27 1.50 1.95
CA LYS A 76 19.65 1.41 1.45
C LYS A 76 19.81 2.11 0.10
N LYS A 77 18.86 1.92 -0.82
CA LYS A 77 18.98 2.39 -2.20
C LYS A 77 18.68 3.89 -2.34
N TYR A 78 17.71 4.39 -1.58
CA TYR A 78 17.18 5.75 -1.79
C TYR A 78 17.46 6.73 -0.65
N GLN A 79 17.80 6.25 0.55
CA GLN A 79 18.07 7.09 1.73
C GLN A 79 17.03 8.24 1.89
N PRO A 80 15.72 7.90 1.92
CA PRO A 80 14.69 8.91 1.79
C PRO A 80 14.70 9.86 2.98
N LYS A 81 14.44 11.15 2.72
CA LYS A 81 14.33 12.18 3.75
C LYS A 81 13.02 12.11 4.54
N GLY A 82 12.02 11.44 3.97
CA GLY A 82 10.71 11.21 4.55
C GLY A 82 9.92 10.18 3.74
N ILE A 83 8.88 9.61 4.34
CA ILE A 83 7.94 8.71 3.69
C ILE A 83 6.58 9.39 3.65
N VAL A 84 6.01 9.50 2.45
CA VAL A 84 4.60 9.85 2.27
C VAL A 84 3.84 8.59 1.89
N VAL A 85 2.90 8.19 2.76
CA VAL A 85 2.15 6.95 2.61
C VAL A 85 0.67 7.19 2.38
N PHE A 86 0.10 6.47 1.41
CA PHE A 86 -1.32 6.45 1.11
C PHE A 86 -1.86 5.06 1.43
N SER A 87 -2.79 4.95 2.38
CA SER A 87 -3.40 3.67 2.77
C SER A 87 -4.80 3.54 2.18
N ALA A 88 -5.16 2.31 1.75
CA ALA A 88 -6.55 1.97 1.44
C ALA A 88 -7.52 2.21 2.61
N HIS A 89 -7.00 2.36 3.83
CA HIS A 89 -7.77 2.48 5.06
C HIS A 89 -8.08 3.91 5.47
N TRP A 90 -7.63 4.92 4.71
CA TRP A 90 -7.93 6.30 5.03
C TRP A 90 -8.47 7.06 3.83
N GLU A 91 -9.77 7.29 3.85
CA GLU A 91 -10.50 7.87 2.73
C GLU A 91 -11.22 9.14 3.15
N THR A 92 -11.24 10.13 2.27
CA THR A 92 -11.95 11.39 2.50
C THR A 92 -12.64 11.84 1.22
N ASP A 93 -13.72 12.59 1.38
CA ASP A 93 -14.48 13.15 0.26
C ASP A 93 -14.09 14.61 0.00
N ASN A 94 -13.85 14.96 -1.26
CA ASN A 94 -13.60 16.32 -1.77
C ASN A 94 -12.42 17.13 -1.16
N GLU A 95 -11.82 16.71 -0.05
CA GLU A 95 -10.69 17.37 0.62
C GLU A 95 -9.70 16.33 1.16
N ARG A 96 -8.42 16.46 0.78
CA ARG A 96 -7.36 15.57 1.28
C ARG A 96 -6.96 15.96 2.70
N LEU A 97 -6.88 14.98 3.58
CA LEU A 97 -6.29 15.11 4.89
C LEU A 97 -4.86 14.57 4.89
N VAL A 98 -3.97 15.32 5.52
CA VAL A 98 -2.55 14.98 5.68
C VAL A 98 -2.21 14.98 7.16
N THR A 99 -1.65 13.90 7.67
CA THR A 99 -1.33 13.79 9.11
C THR A 99 -0.35 14.85 9.56
N ASP A 100 -0.60 15.48 10.70
CA ASP A 100 0.34 16.33 11.43
C ASP A 100 0.30 15.96 12.92
N TYR A 101 1.01 14.88 13.26
CA TYR A 101 0.96 14.26 14.58
C TYR A 101 2.16 14.62 15.47
N GLY A 102 3.13 15.36 14.93
CA GLY A 102 4.32 15.82 15.65
C GLY A 102 5.34 14.71 15.91
N ALA A 103 5.94 14.71 17.10
CA ALA A 103 7.09 13.87 17.43
C ALA A 103 6.80 12.35 17.46
N GLU A 104 5.54 11.95 17.66
CA GLU A 104 5.14 10.55 17.68
C GLU A 104 3.78 10.37 17.02
N ASN A 105 3.72 9.52 16.00
CA ASN A 105 2.49 9.14 15.33
C ASN A 105 1.69 8.16 16.21
N PRO A 106 0.43 8.46 16.59
CA PRO A 106 -0.45 7.47 17.19
C PRO A 106 -0.75 6.33 16.19
N LEU A 107 -1.24 5.21 16.70
CA LEU A 107 -1.73 4.09 15.90
C LEU A 107 -3.25 4.00 16.01
N LEU A 108 -3.91 3.71 14.89
CA LEU A 108 -5.33 3.39 14.82
C LEU A 108 -5.50 1.90 14.53
N PHE A 109 -6.08 1.17 15.49
CA PHE A 109 -6.39 -0.25 15.33
C PHE A 109 -7.74 -0.41 14.63
N ASP A 110 -7.76 -0.23 13.30
CA ASP A 110 -8.94 -0.27 12.44
C ASP A 110 -9.35 -1.70 12.02
N TYR A 111 -9.32 -2.63 12.98
CA TYR A 111 -9.74 -4.01 12.80
C TYR A 111 -10.30 -4.61 14.10
N TYR A 112 -11.23 -5.56 13.99
CA TYR A 112 -11.82 -6.26 15.14
C TYR A 112 -11.81 -7.78 14.94
N GLY A 113 -12.07 -8.54 16.01
CA GLY A 113 -12.23 -10.00 15.95
C GLY A 113 -10.94 -10.81 16.06
N PHE A 114 -9.81 -10.14 16.31
CA PHE A 114 -8.50 -10.76 16.49
C PHE A 114 -8.17 -11.02 17.97
N PRO A 115 -7.17 -11.87 18.27
CA PRO A 115 -6.70 -12.06 19.64
C PRO A 115 -6.09 -10.79 20.28
N PRO A 116 -6.16 -10.64 21.62
CA PRO A 116 -5.71 -9.44 22.34
C PRO A 116 -4.28 -8.98 22.03
N GLU A 117 -3.37 -9.91 21.75
CA GLU A 117 -1.97 -9.62 21.40
C GLU A 117 -1.83 -8.73 20.17
N LEU A 118 -2.77 -8.79 19.22
CA LEU A 118 -2.76 -7.93 18.03
C LEU A 118 -3.17 -6.49 18.38
N TYR A 119 -3.88 -6.26 19.49
CA TYR A 119 -4.20 -4.92 20.00
C TYR A 119 -3.13 -4.35 20.92
N ALA A 120 -2.09 -5.13 21.24
CA ALA A 120 -0.96 -4.72 22.05
C ALA A 120 0.30 -4.38 21.21
N LEU A 121 0.17 -4.44 19.87
CA LEU A 121 1.27 -4.14 18.96
C LEU A 121 1.74 -2.69 19.12
N LYS A 122 3.03 -2.47 18.89
CA LYS A 122 3.67 -1.16 18.95
C LYS A 122 4.43 -0.90 17.68
N PHE A 123 4.37 0.33 17.22
CA PHE A 123 5.17 0.86 16.13
C PHE A 123 5.45 2.33 16.43
N LYS A 124 6.65 2.63 16.92
CA LYS A 124 7.05 4.00 17.17
C LYS A 124 7.56 4.62 15.88
N SER A 125 6.96 5.74 15.48
CA SER A 125 7.40 6.56 14.36
C SER A 125 7.13 8.03 14.63
N LYS A 126 7.82 8.93 13.94
CA LYS A 126 7.59 10.38 14.02
C LYS A 126 6.91 10.93 12.76
N GLY A 127 6.12 11.98 12.91
CA GLY A 127 5.64 12.80 11.80
C GLY A 127 6.65 13.90 11.43
N ASP A 128 6.30 14.72 10.45
CA ASP A 128 7.06 15.92 10.06
C ASP A 128 6.10 16.98 9.53
N SER A 129 5.85 18.02 10.34
CA SER A 129 4.91 19.10 9.98
C SER A 129 5.33 19.88 8.74
N VAL A 130 6.64 19.96 8.44
CA VAL A 130 7.14 20.64 7.23
C VAL A 130 6.80 19.81 6.00
N LEU A 131 7.04 18.50 6.05
CA LEU A 131 6.66 17.58 4.98
C LEU A 131 5.13 17.54 4.81
N SER A 132 4.37 17.49 5.90
CA SER A 132 2.90 17.50 5.85
C SER A 132 2.38 18.78 5.20
N GLN A 133 2.92 19.94 5.56
CA GLN A 133 2.55 21.21 4.93
C GLN A 133 2.94 21.22 3.45
N ARG A 134 4.10 20.68 3.09
CA ARG A 134 4.54 20.57 1.69
C ARG A 134 3.56 19.77 0.84
N VAL A 135 3.04 18.65 1.36
CA VAL A 135 2.00 17.86 0.68
C VAL A 135 0.72 18.67 0.49
N VAL A 136 0.26 19.37 1.53
CA VAL A 136 -0.93 20.24 1.44
C VAL A 136 -0.76 21.33 0.38
N ASP A 137 0.42 21.94 0.32
CA ASP A 137 0.71 23.00 -0.64
C ASP A 137 0.71 22.48 -2.09
N LEU A 138 1.23 21.29 -2.34
CA LEU A 138 1.17 20.65 -3.67
C LEU A 138 -0.28 20.44 -4.12
N TYR A 139 -1.16 19.97 -3.22
CA TYR A 139 -2.59 19.85 -3.52
C TYR A 139 -3.24 21.19 -3.84
N LYS A 140 -2.98 22.22 -3.02
CA LYS A 140 -3.52 23.58 -3.25
C LYS A 140 -3.01 24.19 -4.55
N GLN A 141 -1.73 24.00 -4.89
CA GLN A 141 -1.14 24.44 -6.16
C GLN A 141 -1.80 23.78 -7.37
N ALA A 142 -2.21 22.52 -7.23
CA ALA A 142 -2.98 21.79 -8.26
C ALA A 142 -4.49 22.13 -8.27
N GLY A 143 -4.93 23.13 -7.49
CA GLY A 143 -6.34 23.53 -7.39
C GLY A 143 -7.22 22.55 -6.60
N GLN A 144 -6.61 21.64 -5.84
CA GLN A 144 -7.32 20.65 -5.01
C GLN A 144 -7.40 21.14 -3.55
N ARG A 145 -8.43 20.70 -2.83
CA ARG A 145 -8.58 21.00 -1.41
C ARG A 145 -7.74 20.04 -0.59
N ALA A 146 -6.92 20.57 0.31
CA ALA A 146 -6.18 19.79 1.28
C ALA A 146 -5.93 20.60 2.56
N ARG A 147 -5.82 19.89 3.68
CA ARG A 147 -5.41 20.46 4.97
C ARG A 147 -4.71 19.44 5.86
N LEU A 148 -4.06 19.95 6.89
CA LEU A 148 -3.51 19.13 7.97
C LEU A 148 -4.63 18.52 8.82
N SER A 149 -4.38 17.33 9.33
CA SER A 149 -5.20 16.62 10.30
C SER A 149 -4.38 16.33 11.54
N SER A 150 -4.77 16.95 12.65
CA SER A 150 -4.04 16.84 13.92
C SER A 150 -4.40 15.54 14.64
N LYS A 151 -3.58 15.14 15.62
CA LYS A 151 -3.87 13.99 16.49
C LYS A 151 -5.10 14.18 17.41
N LEU A 152 -5.70 15.36 17.42
CA LEU A 152 -6.94 15.63 18.17
C LEU A 152 -8.20 15.41 17.31
N GLU A 153 -8.01 15.25 16.00
CA GLU A 153 -9.08 15.01 15.05
C GLU A 153 -9.29 13.51 14.87
N ASN A 154 -10.55 13.06 14.99
CA ASN A 154 -10.90 11.70 14.61
C ASN A 154 -10.84 11.57 13.08
N ARG A 155 -10.26 10.46 12.59
CA ARG A 155 -10.35 10.14 11.16
C ARG A 155 -11.81 10.04 10.72
N GLY A 156 -12.09 10.55 9.53
CA GLY A 156 -13.43 10.81 8.99
C GLY A 156 -14.23 9.54 8.65
N SER A 157 -15.41 9.75 8.08
CA SER A 157 -16.39 8.71 7.70
C SER A 157 -15.94 7.82 6.54
N ASP A 158 -14.79 7.13 6.67
CA ASP A 158 -14.27 6.15 5.70
C ASP A 158 -15.14 4.90 5.54
N GLY A 159 -16.24 4.80 6.30
CA GLY A 159 -17.16 3.67 6.28
C GLY A 159 -16.62 2.41 6.95
N ARG A 160 -15.45 2.46 7.60
CA ARG A 160 -14.82 1.33 8.29
C ARG A 160 -15.29 1.17 9.73
N GLY A 161 -15.90 2.22 10.30
CA GLY A 161 -16.54 2.17 11.62
C GLY A 161 -15.56 2.30 12.79
N PHE A 162 -14.34 2.77 12.54
CA PHE A 162 -13.34 3.06 13.55
C PHE A 162 -13.14 4.57 13.65
N SER A 163 -13.02 5.08 14.87
CA SER A 163 -12.77 6.50 15.09
C SER A 163 -11.52 6.68 15.97
N GLY A 164 -10.67 7.60 15.55
CA GLY A 164 -9.46 7.96 16.26
C GLY A 164 -8.41 8.52 15.30
N PRO A 165 -7.40 9.23 15.82
CA PRO A 165 -6.22 9.60 15.06
C PRO A 165 -5.27 8.38 14.92
N GLY A 166 -4.29 8.50 14.03
CA GLY A 166 -3.15 7.57 14.02
C GLY A 166 -3.11 6.63 12.83
N LEU A 167 -1.91 6.15 12.52
CA LEU A 167 -1.63 5.31 11.37
C LEU A 167 -2.46 4.02 11.45
N ASP A 168 -3.20 3.71 10.38
CA ASP A 168 -4.00 2.49 10.29
C ASP A 168 -3.14 1.24 10.11
N HIS A 169 -3.76 0.06 10.21
CA HIS A 169 -3.04 -1.20 10.13
C HIS A 169 -2.39 -1.48 8.77
N GLY A 170 -2.93 -0.91 7.70
CA GLY A 170 -2.33 -0.93 6.36
C GLY A 170 -1.01 -0.17 6.30
N VAL A 171 -0.70 0.64 7.30
CA VAL A 171 0.58 1.31 7.47
C VAL A 171 1.43 0.62 8.54
N PHE A 172 0.98 0.57 9.81
CA PHE A 172 1.88 0.18 10.90
C PHE A 172 2.23 -1.31 10.90
N ILE A 173 1.36 -2.21 10.44
CA ILE A 173 1.66 -3.66 10.42
C ILE A 173 2.77 -4.00 9.41
N PRO A 174 2.66 -3.64 8.12
CA PRO A 174 3.74 -3.91 7.18
C PRO A 174 5.01 -3.12 7.54
N PHE A 175 4.90 -1.90 8.08
CA PHE A 175 6.07 -1.10 8.43
C PHE A 175 6.85 -1.69 9.61
N ARG A 176 6.19 -2.34 10.57
CA ARG A 176 6.89 -3.13 11.60
C ARG A 176 7.74 -4.26 11.01
N ILE A 177 7.29 -4.86 9.91
CA ILE A 177 8.03 -5.93 9.22
C ILE A 177 9.18 -5.35 8.38
N MET A 178 8.94 -4.21 7.73
CA MET A 178 9.91 -3.51 6.88
C MET A 178 11.02 -2.82 7.68
N PHE A 179 10.69 -2.25 8.83
CA PHE A 179 11.53 -1.28 9.56
C PHE A 179 11.73 -1.61 11.05
N GLY A 180 11.01 -2.60 11.59
CA GLY A 180 11.02 -2.93 13.02
C GLY A 180 9.97 -2.17 13.84
N ASP A 181 9.88 -2.48 15.13
CA ASP A 181 8.88 -1.89 16.05
C ASP A 181 9.17 -0.41 16.41
N GLU A 182 10.37 0.10 16.08
CA GLU A 182 10.78 1.48 16.31
C GLU A 182 11.52 2.01 15.08
N PHE A 183 10.96 3.05 14.45
CA PHE A 183 11.45 3.67 13.23
C PHE A 183 11.33 5.20 13.33
N MET A 184 12.32 5.82 13.98
CA MET A 184 12.29 7.24 14.36
C MET A 184 13.21 8.12 13.50
N ASP A 185 14.07 7.54 12.66
CA ASP A 185 15.06 8.31 11.91
C ASP A 185 14.42 9.07 10.75
N ILE A 186 13.51 8.43 10.02
CA ILE A 186 12.84 8.98 8.84
C ILE A 186 11.36 9.23 9.18
N PRO A 187 10.85 10.46 9.00
CA PRO A 187 9.46 10.78 9.31
C PRO A 187 8.49 10.08 8.36
N ILE A 188 7.31 9.74 8.88
CA ILE A 188 6.19 9.17 8.14
C ILE A 188 5.03 10.14 8.19
N VAL A 189 4.55 10.54 7.01
CA VAL A 189 3.35 11.35 6.82
C VAL A 189 2.35 10.54 6.01
N GLU A 190 1.18 10.28 6.58
CA GLU A 190 0.08 9.65 5.87
C GLU A 190 -0.82 10.68 5.19
N VAL A 191 -1.42 10.30 4.06
CA VAL A 191 -2.35 11.11 3.26
C VAL A 191 -3.56 10.26 2.86
N SER A 192 -4.76 10.82 3.03
CA SER A 192 -6.02 10.15 2.65
C SER A 192 -6.22 10.01 1.13
N ILE A 193 -6.81 8.89 0.68
CA ILE A 193 -7.21 8.65 -0.72
C ILE A 193 -8.65 9.11 -1.03
N ASP A 194 -8.97 9.29 -2.30
CA ASP A 194 -10.28 9.82 -2.73
C ASP A 194 -11.40 8.80 -2.56
N SER A 195 -12.35 9.10 -1.66
CA SER A 195 -13.42 8.17 -1.24
C SER A 195 -14.42 7.83 -2.34
N SER A 196 -14.40 8.53 -3.48
CA SER A 196 -15.22 8.19 -4.65
C SER A 196 -14.69 6.96 -5.38
N MET A 197 -13.54 6.43 -4.99
CA MET A 197 -12.92 5.24 -5.57
C MET A 197 -12.64 5.32 -7.07
N SER A 198 -12.62 6.53 -7.65
CA SER A 198 -12.36 6.70 -9.08
C SER A 198 -10.86 6.45 -9.36
N PRO A 199 -10.54 5.55 -10.30
CA PRO A 199 -9.17 5.38 -10.79
C PRO A 199 -8.54 6.70 -11.24
N GLU A 200 -9.27 7.51 -12.00
CA GLU A 200 -8.79 8.78 -12.55
C GLU A 200 -8.52 9.82 -11.46
N LYS A 201 -9.41 9.95 -10.47
CA LYS A 201 -9.20 10.87 -9.35
C LYS A 201 -7.98 10.46 -8.52
N ASN A 202 -7.83 9.18 -8.20
CA ASN A 202 -6.70 8.71 -7.41
C ASN A 202 -5.38 8.74 -8.18
N TRP A 203 -5.40 8.53 -9.50
CA TRP A 203 -4.26 8.83 -10.37
C TRP A 203 -3.87 10.30 -10.31
N ALA A 204 -4.85 11.21 -10.36
CA ALA A 204 -4.60 12.64 -10.25
C ALA A 204 -4.00 13.01 -8.89
N LEU A 205 -4.42 12.35 -7.79
CA LEU A 205 -3.78 12.53 -6.47
C LEU A 205 -2.29 12.19 -6.52
N GLY A 206 -1.94 11.04 -7.09
CA GLY A 206 -0.55 10.61 -7.28
C GLY A 206 0.25 11.62 -8.08
N LYS A 207 -0.30 12.08 -9.21
CA LYS A 207 0.34 13.09 -10.07
C LYS A 207 0.64 14.38 -9.32
N THR A 208 -0.27 14.82 -8.45
CA THR A 208 -0.10 16.03 -7.65
C THR A 208 1.11 15.95 -6.71
N VAL A 209 1.38 14.78 -6.14
CA VAL A 209 2.51 14.58 -5.21
C VAL A 209 3.78 14.06 -5.89
N ALA A 210 3.78 13.87 -7.21
CA ALA A 210 4.92 13.33 -7.96
C ALA A 210 6.24 14.08 -7.69
N LYS A 211 6.18 15.39 -7.48
CA LYS A 211 7.36 16.23 -7.21
C LYS A 211 8.10 15.86 -5.92
N LEU A 212 7.43 15.23 -4.95
CA LEU A 212 8.07 14.77 -3.72
C LEU A 212 9.18 13.74 -4.01
N ARG A 213 9.06 12.99 -5.11
CA ARG A 213 10.07 12.04 -5.57
C ARG A 213 11.40 12.74 -5.86
N GLU A 214 11.34 13.90 -6.50
CA GLU A 214 12.50 14.77 -6.81
C GLU A 214 13.06 15.44 -5.55
N GLU A 215 12.26 15.53 -4.48
CA GLU A 215 12.66 16.11 -3.19
C GLU A 215 13.34 15.06 -2.28
N GLY A 216 13.45 13.80 -2.73
CA GLY A 216 14.02 12.69 -1.97
C GLY A 216 13.03 12.07 -0.98
N ILE A 217 11.72 12.21 -1.23
CA ILE A 217 10.66 11.60 -0.42
C ILE A 217 10.20 10.30 -1.07
N LEU A 218 10.16 9.25 -0.27
CA LEU A 218 9.65 7.94 -0.69
C LEU A 218 8.11 7.96 -0.67
N ILE A 219 7.48 7.74 -1.82
CA ILE A 219 6.02 7.60 -1.92
C ILE A 219 5.66 6.11 -1.88
N LEU A 220 4.91 5.71 -0.85
CA LEU A 220 4.36 4.36 -0.70
C LEU A 220 2.84 4.41 -0.78
N SER A 221 2.24 3.54 -1.57
CA SER A 221 0.78 3.38 -1.63
C SER A 221 0.41 1.94 -1.29
N GLY A 222 -0.24 1.75 -0.15
CA GLY A 222 -0.54 0.46 0.46
C GLY A 222 -1.96 0.01 0.17
N GLY A 223 -2.11 -1.19 -0.38
CA GLY A 223 -3.39 -1.83 -0.66
C GLY A 223 -3.27 -3.33 -0.83
N LEU A 224 -4.16 -3.93 -1.61
CA LEU A 224 -4.14 -5.33 -2.02
C LEU A 224 -4.74 -5.46 -3.43
N THR A 225 -4.19 -6.37 -4.23
CA THR A 225 -4.61 -6.60 -5.62
C THR A 225 -5.70 -7.64 -5.74
N VAL A 226 -5.91 -8.43 -4.68
CA VAL A 226 -7.10 -9.27 -4.46
C VAL A 226 -7.53 -9.10 -3.00
N HIS A 227 -8.75 -8.61 -2.79
CA HIS A 227 -9.28 -8.34 -1.45
C HIS A 227 -10.79 -8.56 -1.38
N ASN A 228 -11.21 -9.81 -1.15
CA ASN A 228 -12.61 -10.17 -1.01
C ASN A 228 -12.88 -10.94 0.29
N LEU A 229 -13.18 -10.21 1.36
CA LEU A 229 -13.55 -10.80 2.66
C LEU A 229 -14.84 -11.64 2.62
N ARG A 230 -15.68 -11.48 1.58
CA ARG A 230 -16.88 -12.32 1.37
C ARG A 230 -16.52 -13.68 0.74
N ASP A 231 -15.31 -13.83 0.20
CA ASP A 231 -14.79 -15.06 -0.39
C ASP A 231 -13.34 -15.32 0.09
N PRO A 232 -13.15 -15.92 1.28
CA PRO A 232 -11.83 -16.20 1.82
C PRO A 232 -10.93 -17.04 0.90
N SER A 233 -11.50 -17.83 -0.02
CA SER A 233 -10.73 -18.59 -1.00
C SER A 233 -9.88 -17.72 -1.94
N SER A 234 -10.21 -16.43 -2.03
CA SER A 234 -9.50 -15.44 -2.85
C SER A 234 -8.12 -15.03 -2.33
N PHE A 235 -7.79 -15.30 -1.07
CA PHE A 235 -6.53 -14.87 -0.48
C PHE A 235 -5.38 -15.87 -0.64
N ALA A 236 -5.60 -16.99 -1.32
CA ALA A 236 -4.56 -17.98 -1.59
C ALA A 236 -4.70 -18.57 -3.01
N PRO A 237 -3.61 -18.72 -3.76
CA PRO A 237 -3.66 -19.18 -5.14
C PRO A 237 -4.15 -20.63 -5.28
N GLN A 238 -4.01 -21.46 -4.24
CA GLN A 238 -4.44 -22.85 -4.21
C GLN A 238 -5.97 -22.94 -4.24
N SER A 239 -6.65 -22.07 -3.47
CA SER A 239 -8.11 -22.04 -3.34
C SER A 239 -8.78 -21.05 -4.30
N ALA A 240 -8.02 -20.11 -4.88
CA ALA A 240 -8.57 -19.05 -5.72
C ALA A 240 -9.24 -19.58 -7.00
N LYS A 241 -10.45 -19.07 -7.25
CA LYS A 241 -11.24 -19.33 -8.45
C LYS A 241 -10.57 -18.73 -9.70
N PRO A 242 -10.88 -19.22 -10.92
CA PRO A 242 -10.28 -18.72 -12.16
C PRO A 242 -10.41 -17.21 -12.34
N ALA A 243 -11.59 -16.63 -12.09
CA ALA A 243 -11.84 -15.20 -12.23
C ALA A 243 -10.85 -14.33 -11.42
N HIS A 244 -10.44 -14.81 -10.24
CA HIS A 244 -9.50 -14.08 -9.39
C HIS A 244 -8.09 -14.10 -9.98
N LYS A 245 -7.65 -15.26 -10.48
CA LYS A 245 -6.36 -15.46 -11.12
C LYS A 245 -6.25 -14.74 -12.47
N GLU A 246 -7.35 -14.65 -13.19
CA GLU A 246 -7.43 -13.90 -14.45
C GLU A 246 -7.27 -12.40 -14.22
N PHE A 247 -7.93 -11.86 -13.20
CA PHE A 247 -7.79 -10.45 -12.83
C PHE A 247 -6.37 -10.11 -12.35
N ASP A 248 -5.81 -10.95 -11.47
CA ASP A 248 -4.43 -10.85 -10.97
C ASP A 248 -3.41 -10.76 -12.12
N LYS A 249 -3.52 -11.66 -13.11
CA LYS A 249 -2.71 -11.60 -14.33
C LYS A 249 -2.97 -10.35 -15.18
N ALA A 250 -4.21 -9.89 -15.26
CA ALA A 250 -4.56 -8.70 -16.03
C ALA A 250 -3.89 -7.44 -15.46
N LEU A 251 -3.76 -7.33 -14.14
CA LEU A 251 -3.01 -6.25 -13.49
C LEU A 251 -1.54 -6.27 -13.94
N VAL A 252 -0.86 -7.42 -13.81
CA VAL A 252 0.55 -7.57 -14.19
C VAL A 252 0.75 -7.28 -15.68
N ALA A 253 -0.15 -7.77 -16.54
CA ALA A 253 -0.11 -7.49 -17.97
C ALA A 253 -0.26 -6.00 -18.27
N SER A 254 -1.20 -5.31 -17.60
CA SER A 254 -1.42 -3.87 -17.81
C SER A 254 -0.21 -3.04 -17.38
N ALA A 255 0.44 -3.38 -16.26
CA ALA A 255 1.60 -2.67 -15.74
C ALA A 255 2.84 -2.85 -16.64
N ASN A 256 2.95 -3.98 -17.35
CA ASN A 256 4.06 -4.30 -18.26
C ASN A 256 3.88 -3.73 -19.67
N VAL A 257 2.79 -3.02 -19.97
CA VAL A 257 2.66 -2.30 -21.25
C VAL A 257 3.75 -1.23 -21.32
N ALA A 258 4.55 -1.25 -22.39
CA ALA A 258 5.74 -0.41 -22.51
C ALA A 258 5.40 1.08 -22.68
N ASP A 259 4.50 1.41 -23.62
CA ASP A 259 4.08 2.79 -23.83
C ASP A 259 3.27 3.31 -22.62
N ALA A 260 3.62 4.50 -22.12
CA ALA A 260 3.02 5.05 -20.92
C ALA A 260 1.52 5.41 -21.11
N THR A 261 1.13 5.84 -22.30
CA THR A 261 -0.27 6.20 -22.61
C THR A 261 -1.12 4.94 -22.70
N GLU A 262 -0.63 3.92 -23.41
CA GLU A 262 -1.29 2.62 -23.53
C GLU A 262 -1.36 1.90 -22.17
N ARG A 263 -0.29 1.96 -21.36
CA ARG A 263 -0.26 1.42 -19.99
C ARG A 263 -1.33 2.03 -19.12
N LYS A 264 -1.43 3.36 -19.12
CA LYS A 264 -2.48 4.06 -18.39
C LYS A 264 -3.86 3.62 -18.86
N ALA A 265 -4.10 3.55 -20.17
CA ALA A 265 -5.38 3.08 -20.71
C ALA A 265 -5.70 1.63 -20.29
N ALA A 266 -4.70 0.73 -20.32
CA ALA A 266 -4.84 -0.65 -19.87
C ALA A 266 -5.18 -0.74 -18.37
N MET A 267 -4.47 0.02 -17.53
CA MET A 267 -4.74 0.07 -16.09
C MET A 267 -6.12 0.64 -15.77
N MET A 268 -6.59 1.67 -16.49
CA MET A 268 -7.94 2.24 -16.31
C MET A 268 -9.05 1.24 -16.66
N ASN A 269 -8.78 0.31 -17.58
CA ASN A 269 -9.76 -0.72 -17.96
C ASN A 269 -9.85 -1.89 -16.96
N LEU A 270 -8.97 -1.98 -15.96
CA LEU A 270 -8.98 -3.07 -14.97
C LEU A 270 -10.29 -3.11 -14.16
N THR A 271 -10.89 -1.96 -13.85
CA THR A 271 -12.17 -1.91 -13.11
C THR A 271 -13.36 -2.44 -13.92
N LYS A 272 -13.20 -2.60 -15.24
CA LYS A 272 -14.18 -3.20 -16.15
C LYS A 272 -13.91 -4.69 -16.40
N HIS A 273 -12.78 -5.23 -15.92
CA HIS A 273 -12.44 -6.63 -16.10
C HIS A 273 -13.50 -7.53 -15.43
N PRO A 274 -13.96 -8.63 -16.06
CA PRO A 274 -15.01 -9.49 -15.48
C PRO A 274 -14.69 -10.03 -14.07
N GLY A 275 -13.41 -10.29 -13.81
CA GLY A 275 -12.92 -10.73 -12.50
C GLY A 275 -12.79 -9.63 -11.45
N PHE A 276 -12.93 -8.35 -11.81
CA PHE A 276 -12.69 -7.23 -10.88
C PHE A 276 -13.56 -7.32 -9.62
N ARG A 277 -14.88 -7.46 -9.78
CA ARG A 277 -15.82 -7.56 -8.65
C ARG A 277 -15.70 -8.85 -7.85
N ALA A 278 -15.11 -9.88 -8.46
CA ALA A 278 -14.81 -11.14 -7.77
C ALA A 278 -13.61 -10.97 -6.82
N CYS A 279 -12.63 -10.14 -7.19
CA CYS A 279 -11.49 -9.77 -6.36
C CYS A 279 -11.79 -8.62 -5.39
N HIS A 280 -12.66 -7.68 -5.78
CA HIS A 280 -12.90 -6.40 -5.10
C HIS A 280 -14.39 -6.09 -5.04
N PRO A 281 -15.11 -6.52 -3.98
CA PRO A 281 -16.51 -6.15 -3.79
C PRO A 281 -16.71 -4.63 -3.76
N ARG A 282 -15.71 -3.93 -3.23
CA ARG A 282 -15.46 -2.49 -3.32
C ARG A 282 -14.01 -2.32 -3.77
N GLU A 283 -13.73 -1.23 -4.47
CA GLU A 283 -12.44 -0.92 -5.10
C GLU A 283 -11.32 -0.57 -4.10
N ASP A 284 -11.67 -0.35 -2.83
CA ASP A 284 -10.86 0.33 -1.81
C ASP A 284 -9.40 -0.09 -1.71
N HIS A 285 -9.13 -1.39 -1.60
CA HIS A 285 -7.76 -1.90 -1.49
C HIS A 285 -7.02 -1.91 -2.83
N PHE A 286 -7.75 -1.82 -3.95
CA PHE A 286 -7.16 -1.77 -5.28
C PHE A 286 -6.75 -0.35 -5.70
N ILE A 287 -7.57 0.65 -5.38
CA ILE A 287 -7.37 2.04 -5.81
C ILE A 287 -5.99 2.66 -5.50
N PRO A 288 -5.31 2.34 -4.38
CA PRO A 288 -3.95 2.80 -4.11
C PRO A 288 -2.95 2.56 -5.27
N VAL A 289 -3.14 1.52 -6.10
CA VAL A 289 -2.28 1.30 -7.27
C VAL A 289 -2.26 2.50 -8.22
N TYR A 290 -3.38 3.20 -8.35
CA TYR A 290 -3.50 4.36 -9.21
C TYR A 290 -2.79 5.58 -8.63
N VAL A 291 -2.73 5.72 -7.29
CA VAL A 291 -1.95 6.79 -6.65
C VAL A 291 -0.46 6.61 -6.94
N ALA A 292 0.08 5.41 -6.75
CA ALA A 292 1.49 5.14 -7.08
C ALA A 292 1.78 5.34 -8.58
N ALA A 293 0.90 4.84 -9.45
CA ALA A 293 1.04 4.98 -10.90
C ALA A 293 0.98 6.45 -11.36
N GLY A 294 0.12 7.27 -10.73
CA GLY A 294 0.05 8.70 -10.99
C GLY A 294 1.30 9.45 -10.55
N ALA A 295 1.88 9.10 -9.39
CA ALA A 295 3.13 9.69 -8.91
C ALA A 295 4.34 9.32 -9.80
N GLY A 296 4.28 8.14 -10.43
CA GLY A 296 5.26 7.63 -11.39
C GLY A 296 4.92 7.86 -12.86
N GLU A 297 3.93 8.71 -13.18
CA GLU A 297 3.39 8.83 -14.55
C GLU A 297 4.50 9.19 -15.55
N GLY A 298 4.50 8.52 -16.71
CA GLY A 298 5.41 8.78 -17.82
C GLY A 298 6.77 8.07 -17.74
N GLY A 299 7.21 7.62 -16.56
CA GLY A 299 8.44 6.83 -16.42
C GLY A 299 8.22 5.33 -16.57
N ASP A 300 9.32 4.58 -16.55
CA ASP A 300 9.27 3.13 -16.71
C ASP A 300 8.65 2.45 -15.47
N VAL A 301 8.21 1.20 -15.64
CA VAL A 301 7.52 0.42 -14.60
C VAL A 301 8.21 -0.91 -14.40
N LYS A 302 8.29 -1.36 -13.15
CA LYS A 302 8.78 -2.69 -12.79
C LYS A 302 7.85 -3.36 -11.80
N VAL A 303 7.30 -4.51 -12.19
CA VAL A 303 6.68 -5.44 -11.25
C VAL A 303 7.82 -6.12 -10.47
N ILE A 304 7.91 -5.82 -9.18
CA ILE A 304 8.95 -6.34 -8.27
C ILE A 304 8.57 -7.76 -7.83
N THR A 305 7.31 -7.93 -7.43
CA THR A 305 6.73 -9.22 -7.06
C THR A 305 5.50 -9.50 -7.92
N ASP A 306 5.45 -10.70 -8.47
CA ASP A 306 4.25 -11.30 -9.08
C ASP A 306 3.75 -12.40 -8.13
N THR A 307 3.42 -11.98 -6.91
CA THR A 307 2.95 -12.88 -5.85
C THR A 307 1.45 -12.70 -5.76
N TYR A 308 0.71 -13.70 -6.24
CA TYR A 308 -0.75 -13.70 -6.31
C TYR A 308 -1.42 -12.94 -5.15
N GLY A 309 -2.21 -11.92 -5.50
CA GLY A 309 -2.96 -11.08 -4.57
C GLY A 309 -2.11 -10.10 -3.75
N SER A 310 -0.82 -9.99 -4.06
CA SER A 310 0.17 -9.23 -3.28
C SER A 310 1.31 -8.67 -4.15
N GLU A 311 1.00 -8.28 -5.39
CA GLU A 311 1.96 -7.65 -6.29
C GLU A 311 2.50 -6.34 -5.69
N THR A 312 3.77 -6.06 -5.93
CA THR A 312 4.41 -4.78 -5.64
C THR A 312 5.01 -4.23 -6.92
N ILE A 313 4.67 -2.99 -7.24
CA ILE A 313 4.99 -2.36 -8.52
C ILE A 313 5.68 -1.02 -8.27
N ALA A 314 6.85 -0.82 -8.88
CA ALA A 314 7.53 0.45 -8.92
C ALA A 314 7.16 1.22 -10.19
N PHE A 315 6.83 2.49 -10.04
CA PHE A 315 6.48 3.40 -11.12
C PHE A 315 7.43 4.58 -11.17
N GLY A 316 7.68 5.08 -12.38
CA GLY A 316 8.50 6.25 -12.60
C GLY A 316 10.01 5.95 -12.58
N LEU A 317 10.43 4.79 -13.06
CA LEU A 317 11.85 4.40 -13.15
C LEU A 317 12.59 5.21 -14.22
#